data_AF-A0A920BJX8-F1
#
_entry.id   AF-A0A920BJX8-F1
#
_cell.length_a   1.000
_cell.length_b   1.000
_cell.length_c   1.000
_cell.angle_alpha   90.00
_cell.angle_beta   90.00
_cell.angle_gamma   90.00
#
_symmetry.space_group_name_H-M   'P 1'
#
loop_
_entity.id
_entity.type
_entity.pdbx_description
1 polymer ?
#
loop_
_entity_poly.entity_id
_entity_poly.type
_entity_poly.pdbx_seq_one_letter_code
_entity_poly.pdbx_strand_id
1 'polypeptide(L)'
;MVFIPPQPHHILSSYYRAADIVIVPSRSESFGLVALEAAACGVPVVASSVGGLQNLVEDGKTGLLIKGWNPYEYAQAVDYLLSNPFKSTEIAMNAVDKAQTYTWGQTAGRLHEIYQSVLSKTSRVQVKTMTDDLFTPIEIQSIKSKIDLWLQNRIDEDAVIKSADYDANESRWYVRVTGEEKQHYMILLTLRQRTLHFETYVMPEPEENKKTSIAIS
;
A
#
# COMPACT_ATOMS: atom_id res chain seq x y z
N MET A 1 12.82 24.84 6.31
CA MET A 1 12.25 23.57 5.83
C MET A 1 11.52 23.87 4.53
N VAL A 2 11.83 23.15 3.45
CA VAL A 2 11.23 23.37 2.13
C VAL A 2 10.36 22.17 1.82
N PHE A 3 9.12 22.41 1.36
CA PHE A 3 8.22 21.36 0.90
C PHE A 3 8.07 21.50 -0.61
N ILE A 4 8.23 20.37 -1.30
CA ILE A 4 8.13 20.29 -2.76
C ILE A 4 6.87 19.48 -3.09
N PRO A 5 5.97 19.97 -3.97
CA PRO A 5 4.81 19.20 -4.39
C PRO A 5 5.23 17.95 -5.16
N PRO A 6 4.37 16.95 -5.34
CA PRO A 6 4.68 15.76 -6.13
C PRO A 6 5.25 16.11 -7.50
N GLN A 7 6.32 15.42 -7.87
CA GLN A 7 7.06 15.68 -9.10
C GLN A 7 6.95 14.48 -10.05
N PRO A 8 7.00 14.70 -11.38
CA PRO A 8 7.10 13.62 -12.35
C PRO A 8 8.28 12.68 -12.06
N HIS A 9 8.07 11.38 -12.26
CA HIS A 9 9.06 10.33 -11.90
C HIS A 9 10.45 10.57 -12.52
N HIS A 10 10.50 11.04 -13.77
CA HIS A 10 11.76 11.29 -14.49
C HIS A 10 12.66 12.36 -13.85
N ILE A 11 12.10 13.29 -13.05
CA ILE A 11 12.89 14.31 -12.36
C ILE A 11 13.23 13.95 -10.91
N LEU A 12 12.65 12.90 -10.33
CA LEU A 12 12.95 12.48 -8.96
C LEU A 12 14.43 12.12 -8.78
N SER A 13 15.06 11.56 -9.81
CA SER A 13 16.50 11.26 -9.78
C SER A 13 17.37 12.50 -9.53
N SER A 14 16.93 13.70 -9.94
CA SER A 14 17.62 14.95 -9.64
C SER A 14 17.49 15.34 -8.17
N TYR A 15 16.34 15.09 -7.55
CA TYR A 15 16.13 15.33 -6.12
C TYR A 15 16.97 14.38 -5.26
N TYR A 16 17.00 13.09 -5.62
CA TYR A 16 17.86 12.14 -4.92
C TYR A 16 19.33 12.55 -5.03
N ARG A 17 19.84 12.81 -6.24
CA ARG A 17 21.26 13.22 -6.43
C ARG A 17 21.64 14.54 -5.75
N ALA A 18 20.67 15.39 -5.43
CA ALA A 18 20.89 16.63 -4.69
C ALA A 18 20.88 16.44 -3.17
N ALA A 19 20.44 15.29 -2.67
CA ALA A 19 20.40 14.98 -1.25
C ALA A 19 21.69 14.30 -0.79
N ASP A 20 22.19 14.69 0.39
CA ASP A 20 23.30 14.00 1.04
C ASP A 20 22.87 12.65 1.64
N ILE A 21 21.63 12.58 2.15
CA ILE A 21 21.04 11.42 2.82
C ILE A 21 19.54 11.39 2.51
N VAL A 22 18.98 10.20 2.28
CA VAL A 22 17.52 9.99 2.19
C VAL A 22 17.04 9.23 3.41
N ILE A 23 16.02 9.77 4.08
CA ILE A 23 15.40 9.15 5.26
C ILE A 23 14.04 8.57 4.88
N VAL A 24 13.83 7.28 5.17
CA VAL A 24 12.58 6.55 4.90
C VAL A 24 12.03 5.97 6.21
N PRO A 25 11.40 6.78 7.08
CA PRO A 25 10.95 6.37 8.41
C PRO A 25 9.56 5.70 8.37
N SER A 26 9.34 4.80 7.39
CA SER A 26 8.03 4.16 7.15
C SER A 26 7.56 3.33 8.36
N ARG A 27 6.25 3.35 8.66
CA ARG A 27 5.65 2.44 9.65
C ARG A 27 5.32 1.06 9.10
N SER A 28 4.96 1.04 7.82
CA SER A 28 4.74 -0.14 7.01
C SER A 28 5.29 0.18 5.62
N GLU A 29 6.03 -0.76 5.04
CA GLU A 29 6.63 -0.57 3.73
C GLU A 29 6.59 -1.89 2.95
N SER A 30 5.97 -1.88 1.77
CA SER A 30 5.77 -3.10 0.99
C SER A 30 7.02 -3.46 0.20
N PHE A 31 7.46 -2.54 -0.67
CA PHE A 31 8.53 -2.82 -1.63
C PHE A 31 9.78 -1.98 -1.39
N GLY A 32 9.65 -0.80 -0.75
CA GLY A 32 10.79 0.08 -0.47
C GLY A 32 11.39 0.74 -1.72
N LEU A 33 10.57 0.98 -2.75
CA LEU A 33 11.05 1.56 -4.03
C LEU A 33 11.75 2.90 -3.83
N VAL A 34 11.29 3.76 -2.91
CA VAL A 34 11.94 5.04 -2.60
C VAL A 34 13.38 4.82 -2.11
N ALA A 35 13.60 3.85 -1.21
CA ALA A 35 14.94 3.51 -0.73
C ALA A 35 15.81 2.92 -1.86
N LEU A 36 15.22 2.08 -2.72
CA LEU A 36 15.92 1.52 -3.88
C LEU A 36 16.32 2.59 -4.91
N GLU A 37 15.43 3.54 -5.21
CA GLU A 37 15.70 4.64 -6.14
C GLU A 37 16.78 5.58 -5.61
N ALA A 38 16.74 5.90 -4.31
CA ALA A 38 17.78 6.68 -3.64
C ALA A 38 19.14 5.97 -3.68
N ALA A 39 19.16 4.68 -3.36
CA ALA A 39 20.36 3.84 -3.45
C ALA A 39 20.91 3.80 -4.89
N ALA A 40 20.07 3.63 -5.90
CA ALA A 40 20.46 3.66 -7.30
C ALA A 40 21.03 5.02 -7.75
N CYS A 41 20.67 6.10 -7.06
CA CYS A 41 21.21 7.43 -7.30
C CYS A 41 22.55 7.69 -6.56
N GLY A 42 23.06 6.73 -5.79
CA GLY A 42 24.32 6.89 -5.05
C GLY A 42 24.16 7.68 -3.76
N VAL A 43 22.97 7.63 -3.15
CA VAL A 43 22.68 8.36 -1.91
C VAL A 43 22.49 7.36 -0.77
N PRO A 44 23.18 7.53 0.37
CA PRO A 44 22.97 6.66 1.52
C PRO A 44 21.55 6.81 2.07
N VAL A 45 20.97 5.68 2.48
CA VAL A 45 19.60 5.61 3.00
C VAL A 45 19.61 5.28 4.49
N VAL A 46 18.83 6.04 5.26
CA VAL A 46 18.47 5.71 6.65
C VAL A 46 16.99 5.32 6.65
N ALA A 47 16.68 4.07 6.93
CA ALA A 47 15.32 3.54 6.81
C ALA A 47 14.85 2.83 8.08
N SER A 48 13.55 2.73 8.26
CA SER A 48 12.97 1.87 9.30
C SER A 48 13.18 0.39 8.97
N SER A 49 13.44 -0.42 9.99
CA SER A 49 13.58 -1.88 9.86
C SER A 49 12.21 -2.56 9.77
N VAL A 50 11.48 -2.33 8.67
CA VAL A 50 10.14 -2.92 8.42
C VAL A 50 9.97 -3.38 6.97
N GLY A 51 9.20 -4.45 6.78
CA GLY A 51 8.72 -4.89 5.48
C GLY A 51 9.80 -5.00 4.40
N GLY A 52 9.54 -4.46 3.20
CA GLY A 52 10.44 -4.54 2.05
C GLY A 52 11.83 -3.90 2.27
N LEU A 53 11.94 -2.94 3.20
CA LEU A 53 13.20 -2.23 3.48
C LEU A 53 14.28 -3.16 4.05
N GLN A 54 13.87 -4.17 4.82
CA GLN A 54 14.81 -5.15 5.41
C GLN A 54 15.43 -6.07 4.35
N ASN A 55 14.80 -6.20 3.17
CA ASN A 55 15.35 -6.96 2.05
C ASN A 55 16.28 -6.09 1.19
N LEU A 56 15.92 -4.81 1.01
CA LEU A 56 16.66 -3.88 0.17
C LEU A 56 17.91 -3.31 0.86
N VAL A 57 17.84 -3.02 2.15
CA VAL A 57 18.92 -2.39 2.90
C VAL A 57 19.61 -3.40 3.79
N GLU A 58 20.92 -3.59 3.59
CA GLU A 58 21.80 -4.28 4.53
C GLU A 58 22.38 -3.25 5.50
N ASP A 59 21.98 -3.37 6.77
CA ASP A 59 22.38 -2.45 7.83
C ASP A 59 23.91 -2.32 7.96
N GLY A 60 24.40 -1.08 8.02
CA GLY A 60 25.81 -0.72 8.06
C GLY A 60 26.60 -0.91 6.76
N LYS A 61 25.99 -1.51 5.72
CA LYS A 61 26.66 -1.86 4.46
C LYS A 61 26.10 -1.12 3.25
N THR A 62 24.78 -1.13 3.06
CA THR A 62 24.10 -0.45 1.94
C THR A 62 23.12 0.63 2.42
N GLY A 63 23.06 0.85 3.73
CA GLY A 63 22.27 1.88 4.40
C GLY A 63 22.28 1.62 5.91
N LEU A 64 21.50 2.40 6.66
CA LEU A 64 21.32 2.20 8.10
C LEU A 64 19.85 1.87 8.39
N LEU A 65 19.62 0.85 9.22
CA LEU A 65 18.28 0.43 9.62
C LEU A 65 18.00 0.77 11.09
N ILE A 66 16.93 1.53 11.31
CA ILE A 66 16.49 1.91 12.66
C ILE A 66 15.35 1.00 13.11
N LYS A 67 15.47 0.46 14.32
CA LYS A 67 14.44 -0.38 14.93
C LYS A 67 13.39 0.52 15.58
N GLY A 68 12.35 0.84 14.82
CA GLY A 68 11.23 1.67 15.27
C GLY A 68 11.30 3.11 14.76
N TRP A 69 10.78 4.05 15.55
CA TRP A 69 10.49 5.43 15.12
C TRP A 69 10.97 6.47 16.11
N ASN A 70 11.98 6.13 16.92
CA ASN A 70 12.57 7.08 17.86
C ASN A 70 13.35 8.15 17.07
N PRO A 71 12.91 9.43 17.06
CA PRO A 71 13.56 10.46 16.25
C PRO A 71 15.04 10.67 16.59
N TYR A 72 15.44 10.38 17.85
CA TYR A 72 16.83 10.49 18.28
C TYR A 72 17.74 9.48 17.58
N GLU A 73 17.25 8.27 17.31
CA GLU A 73 18.04 7.24 16.61
C GLU A 73 18.24 7.59 15.12
N TYR A 74 17.22 8.17 14.48
CA TYR A 74 17.36 8.69 13.12
C TYR A 74 18.35 9.87 13.07
N ALA A 75 18.26 10.79 14.04
CA ALA A 75 19.19 11.91 14.14
C ALA A 75 20.64 11.42 14.33
N GLN A 76 20.87 10.43 15.19
CA GLN A 76 22.20 9.83 15.39
C GLN A 76 22.73 9.16 14.12
N ALA A 77 21.88 8.45 13.37
CA ALA A 77 22.28 7.81 12.12
C ALA A 77 22.65 8.85 11.04
N VAL A 78 21.88 9.94 10.94
CA VAL A 78 22.17 11.06 10.05
C VAL A 78 23.48 11.74 10.45
N ASP A 79 23.65 12.07 11.72
CA ASP A 79 24.87 12.71 12.24
C ASP A 79 26.12 11.84 12.01
N TYR A 80 25.99 10.53 12.21
CA TYR A 80 27.05 9.57 11.91
C TYR A 80 27.46 9.62 10.44
N LEU A 81 26.51 9.60 9.50
CA LEU A 81 26.81 9.63 8.05
C LEU A 81 27.41 10.97 7.63
N LEU A 82 26.90 12.09 8.14
CA LEU A 82 27.44 13.42 7.84
C LEU A 82 28.85 13.63 8.42
N SER A 83 29.13 13.06 9.60
CA SER A 83 30.43 13.16 10.25
C SER A 83 31.48 12.19 9.70
N ASN A 84 31.08 11.18 8.92
CA ASN A 84 31.97 10.14 8.39
C ASN A 84 31.86 10.03 6.87
N PRO A 85 32.37 11.01 6.10
CA PRO A 85 32.16 11.08 4.65
C PRO A 85 32.69 9.85 3.90
N PHE A 86 33.85 9.31 4.29
CA PHE A 86 34.37 8.07 3.68
C PHE A 86 33.43 6.88 3.86
N LYS A 87 32.86 6.73 5.07
CA LYS A 87 31.92 5.64 5.36
C LYS A 87 30.60 5.85 4.63
N SER A 88 30.13 7.09 4.57
CA SER A 88 28.94 7.48 3.82
C SER A 88 29.09 7.13 2.33
N THR A 89 30.22 7.48 1.71
CA THR A 89 30.54 7.11 0.32
C THR A 89 30.63 5.59 0.13
N GLU A 90 31.29 4.88 1.04
CA GLU A 90 31.37 3.40 1.00
C GLU A 90 29.97 2.78 1.00
N ILE A 91 29.11 3.21 1.93
CA ILE A 91 27.72 2.74 2.03
C ILE A 91 26.95 3.03 0.75
N ALA A 92 27.07 4.24 0.21
CA ALA A 92 26.39 4.65 -1.00
C ALA A 92 26.82 3.83 -2.22
N MET A 93 28.12 3.57 -2.39
CA MET A 93 28.64 2.74 -3.47
C MET A 93 28.13 1.31 -3.39
N ASN A 94 28.17 0.70 -2.20
CA ASN A 94 27.61 -0.63 -1.98
C ASN A 94 26.10 -0.67 -2.26
N ALA A 95 25.38 0.41 -1.93
CA ALA A 95 23.95 0.54 -2.20
C ALA A 95 23.64 0.60 -3.70
N VAL A 96 24.46 1.30 -4.49
CA VAL A 96 24.36 1.33 -5.96
C VAL A 96 24.54 -0.07 -6.53
N ASP A 97 25.60 -0.77 -6.13
CA ASP A 97 25.88 -2.13 -6.62
C ASP A 97 24.73 -3.09 -6.32
N LYS A 98 24.18 -3.01 -5.11
CA LYS A 98 23.00 -3.80 -4.74
C LYS A 98 21.78 -3.40 -5.57
N ALA A 99 21.51 -2.10 -5.73
CA ALA A 99 20.36 -1.61 -6.47
C ALA A 99 20.35 -2.05 -7.95
N GLN A 100 21.52 -2.21 -8.57
CA GLN A 100 21.65 -2.73 -9.94
C GLN A 100 21.15 -4.18 -10.09
N THR A 101 20.98 -4.92 -9.00
CA THR A 101 20.37 -6.26 -8.99
C THR A 101 18.84 -6.26 -8.91
N TYR A 102 18.21 -5.08 -8.88
CA TYR A 102 16.76 -4.92 -8.85
C TYR A 102 16.26 -4.25 -10.13
N THR A 103 16.49 -4.90 -11.27
CA THR A 103 16.01 -4.40 -12.57
C THR A 103 14.67 -5.03 -12.95
N TRP A 104 13.87 -4.27 -13.69
CA TRP A 104 12.66 -4.80 -14.32
C TRP A 104 12.92 -6.01 -15.22
N GLY A 105 14.07 -6.02 -15.92
CA GLY A 105 14.48 -7.15 -16.75
C GLY A 105 14.68 -8.43 -15.94
N GLN A 106 15.37 -8.35 -14.80
CA GLN A 106 15.57 -9.51 -13.91
C GLN A 106 14.27 -9.97 -13.25
N THR A 107 13.43 -9.03 -12.79
CA THR A 107 12.12 -9.35 -12.21
C THR A 107 11.22 -10.03 -13.26
N ALA A 108 11.18 -9.50 -14.49
CA ALA A 108 10.42 -10.08 -15.59
C ALA A 108 10.95 -11.47 -15.99
N GLY A 109 12.28 -11.66 -16.00
CA GLY A 109 12.90 -12.95 -16.26
C GLY A 109 12.49 -14.01 -15.22
N ARG A 110 12.60 -13.69 -13.93
CA ARG A 110 12.16 -14.59 -12.84
C ARG A 110 10.66 -14.90 -12.93
N LEU A 111 9.84 -13.90 -13.22
CA LEU A 111 8.39 -14.11 -13.41
C LEU A 111 8.11 -15.03 -14.61
N HIS A 112 8.85 -14.85 -15.71
CA HIS A 112 8.76 -15.70 -16.90
C HIS A 112 9.12 -17.16 -16.58
N GLU A 113 10.20 -17.40 -15.84
CA GLU A 113 10.60 -18.75 -15.39
C GLU A 113 9.51 -19.41 -14.54
N ILE A 114 8.87 -18.67 -13.63
CA ILE A 114 7.74 -19.17 -12.85
C ILE A 114 6.60 -19.58 -13.78
N TYR A 115 6.22 -18.73 -14.73
CA TYR A 115 5.15 -19.05 -15.69
C TYR A 115 5.49 -20.30 -16.51
N GLN A 116 6.72 -20.42 -17.01
CA GLN A 116 7.17 -21.63 -17.73
C GLN A 116 7.13 -22.87 -16.85
N SER A 117 7.52 -22.77 -15.57
CA SER A 117 7.48 -23.88 -14.62
C SER A 117 6.06 -24.38 -14.35
N VAL A 118 5.08 -23.48 -14.30
CA VAL A 118 3.68 -23.82 -14.12
C VAL A 118 3.13 -24.45 -15.39
N LEU A 119 3.37 -23.84 -16.56
CA LEU A 119 2.90 -24.35 -17.85
C LEU A 119 3.48 -25.73 -18.17
N SER A 120 4.75 -25.99 -17.85
CA SER A 120 5.40 -27.28 -18.10
C SER A 120 4.94 -28.40 -17.17
N LYS A 121 4.51 -28.08 -15.93
CA LYS A 121 3.95 -29.06 -14.97
C LYS A 121 2.46 -29.31 -15.17
N THR A 122 1.81 -28.49 -15.98
CA THR A 122 0.39 -28.59 -16.24
C THR A 122 0.15 -29.54 -17.41
N SER A 123 -0.13 -30.82 -17.13
CA SER A 123 -0.95 -31.64 -18.02
C SER A 123 -2.17 -30.80 -18.37
N ARG A 124 -2.37 -30.42 -19.65
CA ARG A 124 -3.46 -29.55 -20.15
C ARG A 124 -4.56 -29.43 -19.10
N VAL A 125 -4.60 -28.32 -18.36
CA VAL A 125 -5.77 -28.05 -17.52
C VAL A 125 -6.92 -28.10 -18.50
N GLN A 126 -7.76 -29.14 -18.41
CA GLN A 126 -9.08 -29.07 -18.98
C GLN A 126 -9.69 -27.89 -18.26
N VAL A 127 -9.77 -26.76 -18.96
CA VAL A 127 -10.61 -25.65 -18.54
C VAL A 127 -12.01 -26.25 -18.57
N LYS A 128 -12.44 -26.82 -17.45
CA LYS A 128 -13.86 -26.94 -17.16
C LYS A 128 -14.36 -25.52 -17.32
N THR A 129 -15.14 -25.28 -18.36
CA THR A 129 -15.82 -24.01 -18.57
C THR A 129 -16.43 -23.64 -17.22
N MET A 130 -15.89 -22.59 -16.58
CA MET A 130 -16.36 -22.13 -15.28
C MET A 130 -17.71 -21.45 -15.48
N THR A 131 -18.74 -22.26 -15.66
CA THR A 131 -20.14 -21.84 -15.59
C THR A 131 -20.78 -22.24 -14.27
N ASP A 132 -20.06 -22.93 -13.39
CA ASP A 132 -20.53 -23.21 -12.03
C ASP A 132 -19.93 -22.16 -11.10
N ASP A 133 -20.81 -21.44 -10.40
CA ASP A 133 -20.47 -20.42 -9.42
C ASP A 133 -19.37 -20.89 -8.47
N LEU A 134 -18.28 -20.10 -8.39
CA LEU A 134 -17.08 -20.37 -7.58
C LEU A 134 -17.36 -20.52 -6.07
N PHE A 135 -18.53 -20.06 -5.63
CA PHE A 135 -19.07 -20.28 -4.30
C PHE A 135 -20.49 -20.79 -4.46
N THR A 136 -20.84 -21.80 -3.67
CA THR A 136 -22.23 -22.21 -3.54
C THR A 136 -23.05 -21.06 -2.94
N PRO A 137 -24.36 -20.97 -3.23
CA PRO A 137 -25.24 -20.00 -2.58
C PRO A 137 -25.15 -20.02 -1.05
N ILE A 138 -24.87 -21.19 -0.47
CA ILE A 138 -24.69 -21.38 0.98
C ILE A 138 -23.41 -20.70 1.49
N GLU A 139 -22.30 -20.82 0.77
CA GLU A 139 -21.04 -20.16 1.13
C GLU A 139 -21.15 -18.63 1.01
N ILE A 140 -21.83 -18.15 -0.04
CA ILE A 140 -22.14 -16.72 -0.19
C ILE A 140 -22.98 -16.22 0.99
N GLN A 141 -24.02 -16.98 1.38
CA GLN A 141 -24.85 -16.64 2.52
C GLN A 141 -24.05 -16.63 3.82
N SER A 142 -23.15 -17.60 4.02
CA SER A 142 -22.29 -17.66 5.21
C SER A 142 -21.35 -16.45 5.32
N ILE A 143 -20.78 -16.01 4.19
CA ILE A 143 -19.91 -14.81 4.15
C ILE A 143 -20.74 -13.56 4.45
N LYS A 144 -21.94 -13.42 3.86
CA LYS A 144 -22.85 -12.30 4.12
C LYS A 144 -23.18 -12.19 5.62
N SER A 145 -23.59 -13.31 6.24
CA SER A 145 -23.90 -13.32 7.67
C SER A 145 -22.71 -12.96 8.57
N LYS A 146 -21.47 -13.29 8.18
CA LYS A 146 -20.27 -12.86 8.92
C LYS A 146 -20.02 -11.35 8.80
N ILE A 147 -20.24 -10.78 7.62
CA ILE A 147 -20.11 -9.34 7.39
C ILE A 147 -21.17 -8.60 8.20
N ASP A 148 -22.42 -9.06 8.17
CA ASP A 148 -23.53 -8.46 8.92
C ASP A 148 -23.27 -8.48 10.43
N LEU A 149 -22.84 -9.63 10.96
CA LEU A 149 -22.51 -9.78 12.38
C LEU A 149 -21.34 -8.86 12.79
N TRP A 150 -20.31 -8.75 11.95
CA TRP A 150 -19.18 -7.86 12.22
C TRP A 150 -19.61 -6.39 12.21
N LEU A 151 -20.46 -5.97 11.27
CA LEU A 151 -20.99 -4.60 11.19
C LEU A 151 -21.87 -4.27 12.39
N GLN A 152 -22.73 -5.20 12.83
CA GLN A 152 -23.58 -5.02 14.02
C GLN A 152 -22.73 -4.84 15.28
N ASN A 153 -21.77 -5.74 15.52
CA ASN A 153 -20.87 -5.62 16.66
C ASN A 153 -20.12 -4.28 16.64
N ARG A 154 -19.72 -3.80 15.46
CA ARG A 154 -19.05 -2.50 15.33
C ARG A 154 -19.95 -1.31 15.59
N ILE A 155 -21.23 -1.37 15.21
CA ILE A 155 -22.19 -0.31 15.53
C ILE A 155 -22.43 -0.23 17.04
N ASP A 156 -22.47 -1.39 17.71
CA ASP A 156 -22.72 -1.47 19.16
C ASP A 156 -21.48 -1.08 20.00
N GLU A 157 -20.27 -1.40 19.53
CA GLU A 157 -19.01 -1.17 20.25
C GLU A 157 -18.30 0.16 19.90
N ASP A 158 -18.30 0.57 18.62
CA ASP A 158 -17.51 1.71 18.13
C ASP A 158 -18.41 2.90 17.75
N ALA A 159 -18.24 4.04 18.43
CA ALA A 159 -18.98 5.28 18.15
C ALA A 159 -18.77 5.86 16.73
N VAL A 160 -17.86 5.25 15.97
CA VAL A 160 -17.41 5.61 14.62
C VAL A 160 -18.38 5.11 13.55
N ILE A 161 -18.97 3.92 13.67
CA ILE A 161 -19.92 3.39 12.67
C ILE A 161 -21.35 3.63 13.18
N LYS A 162 -22.18 4.34 12.41
CA LYS A 162 -23.53 4.75 12.84
C LYS A 162 -24.64 3.88 12.30
N SER A 163 -24.50 3.38 11.08
CA SER A 163 -25.47 2.48 10.47
C SER A 163 -24.82 1.71 9.33
N ALA A 164 -25.42 0.57 8.98
CA ALA A 164 -25.09 -0.18 7.77
C ALA A 164 -26.37 -0.70 7.12
N ASP A 165 -26.55 -0.43 5.84
CA ASP A 165 -27.69 -0.90 5.04
C ASP A 165 -27.20 -1.85 3.94
N TYR A 166 -27.88 -2.97 3.72
CA TYR A 166 -27.52 -3.94 2.68
C TYR A 166 -28.49 -3.88 1.49
N ASP A 167 -27.94 -3.76 0.29
CA ASP A 167 -28.67 -3.88 -0.98
C ASP A 167 -28.46 -5.28 -1.58
N ALA A 168 -29.55 -6.04 -1.64
CA ALA A 168 -29.58 -7.39 -2.16
C ALA A 168 -29.38 -7.48 -3.67
N ASN A 169 -29.80 -6.46 -4.43
CA ASN A 169 -29.67 -6.42 -5.89
C ASN A 169 -28.22 -6.26 -6.31
N GLU A 170 -27.45 -5.48 -5.55
CA GLU A 170 -26.05 -5.17 -5.86
C GLU A 170 -25.03 -5.94 -4.99
N SER A 171 -25.50 -6.74 -4.02
CA SER A 171 -24.66 -7.42 -3.02
C SER A 171 -23.67 -6.47 -2.33
N ARG A 172 -24.22 -5.40 -1.77
CA ARG A 172 -23.49 -4.20 -1.38
C ARG A 172 -23.95 -3.69 -0.03
N TRP A 173 -23.00 -3.30 0.83
CA TRP A 173 -23.28 -2.66 2.12
C TRP A 173 -22.93 -1.17 2.05
N TYR A 174 -23.84 -0.34 2.53
CA TYR A 174 -23.68 1.10 2.69
C TYR A 174 -23.44 1.39 4.17
N VAL A 175 -22.17 1.58 4.54
CA VAL A 175 -21.76 1.79 5.94
C VAL A 175 -21.56 3.27 6.18
N ARG A 176 -22.29 3.85 7.13
CA ARG A 176 -22.15 5.26 7.53
C ARG A 176 -21.18 5.40 8.68
N VAL A 177 -20.21 6.29 8.51
CA VAL A 177 -19.12 6.52 9.47
C VAL A 177 -19.11 7.99 9.88
N THR A 178 -18.89 8.26 11.16
CA THR A 178 -18.72 9.62 11.68
C THR A 178 -17.34 10.15 11.29
N GLY A 179 -17.30 11.31 10.65
CA GLY A 179 -16.07 11.98 10.23
C GLY A 179 -15.63 13.06 11.21
N GLU A 180 -14.31 13.33 11.27
CA GLU A 180 -13.76 14.43 12.07
C GLU A 180 -14.00 15.82 11.45
N GLU A 181 -14.04 15.94 10.12
CA GLU A 181 -14.22 17.24 9.41
C GLU A 181 -15.59 17.46 8.75
N LYS A 182 -16.35 16.39 8.45
CA LYS A 182 -17.73 16.43 7.93
C LYS A 182 -18.59 15.43 8.72
N GLN A 183 -19.87 15.77 8.93
CA GLN A 183 -20.70 15.03 9.88
C GLN A 183 -20.83 13.52 9.57
N HIS A 184 -20.85 13.10 8.29
CA HIS A 184 -20.91 11.68 7.90
C HIS A 184 -20.17 11.38 6.58
N TYR A 185 -19.47 10.24 6.50
CA TYR A 185 -18.92 9.65 5.28
C TYR A 185 -19.52 8.25 5.04
N MET A 186 -19.61 7.82 3.78
CA MET A 186 -20.16 6.50 3.44
C MET A 186 -19.07 5.59 2.87
N ILE A 187 -18.91 4.43 3.49
CA ILE A 187 -18.05 3.34 3.01
C ILE A 187 -18.95 2.33 2.32
N LEU A 188 -18.71 2.14 1.03
CA LEU A 188 -19.37 1.15 0.21
C LEU A 188 -18.57 -0.15 0.28
N LEU A 189 -19.15 -1.25 0.74
CA LEU A 189 -18.53 -2.56 0.64
C LEU A 189 -19.25 -3.35 -0.46
N THR A 190 -18.52 -3.87 -1.45
CA THR A 190 -19.08 -4.73 -2.49
C THR A 190 -18.37 -6.08 -2.47
N LEU A 191 -19.14 -7.15 -2.25
CA LEU A 191 -18.59 -8.50 -2.32
C LEU A 191 -18.58 -8.96 -3.79
N ARG A 192 -17.38 -9.06 -4.37
CA ARG A 192 -17.17 -9.63 -5.71
C ARG A 192 -16.70 -11.08 -5.60
N GLN A 193 -16.54 -11.76 -6.73
CA GLN A 193 -16.22 -13.19 -6.82
C GLN A 193 -15.01 -13.64 -5.97
N ARG A 194 -14.05 -12.77 -5.62
CA ARG A 194 -12.87 -13.13 -4.79
C ARG A 194 -12.37 -12.02 -3.86
N THR A 195 -13.05 -10.86 -3.83
CA THR A 195 -12.54 -9.67 -3.14
C THR A 195 -13.69 -8.87 -2.56
N LEU A 196 -13.55 -8.48 -1.29
CA LEU A 196 -14.36 -7.42 -0.71
C LEU A 196 -13.74 -6.09 -1.17
N HIS A 197 -14.40 -5.42 -2.10
CA HIS A 197 -13.99 -4.10 -2.58
C HIS A 197 -14.61 -3.03 -1.67
N PHE A 198 -13.86 -1.97 -1.37
CA PHE A 198 -14.41 -0.82 -0.64
C PHE A 198 -14.14 0.51 -1.34
N GLU A 199 -15.12 1.41 -1.28
CA GLU A 199 -15.02 2.77 -1.81
C GLU A 199 -15.55 3.77 -0.78
N THR A 200 -14.85 4.88 -0.59
CA THR A 200 -15.24 5.94 0.33
C THR A 200 -15.80 7.12 -0.45
N TYR A 201 -17.07 7.47 -0.23
CA TYR A 201 -17.71 8.61 -0.86
C TYR A 201 -18.00 9.71 0.17
N VAL A 202 -17.78 10.95 -0.26
CA VAL A 202 -18.22 12.15 0.47
C VAL A 202 -19.56 12.57 -0.14
N MET A 203 -20.67 12.33 0.57
CA MET A 203 -21.99 12.80 0.15
C MET A 203 -22.31 14.17 0.78
N PRO A 204 -22.99 15.09 0.05
CA PRO A 204 -23.59 16.28 0.63
C PRO A 204 -24.76 15.95 1.57
N GLU A 205 -25.23 16.93 2.36
CA GLU A 205 -26.29 16.72 3.35
C GLU A 205 -27.62 16.23 2.72
N PRO A 206 -28.45 15.45 3.43
CA PRO A 206 -29.70 14.88 2.90
C PRO A 206 -30.68 15.89 2.30
N GLU A 207 -30.64 17.15 2.77
CA GLU A 207 -31.44 18.26 2.26
C GLU A 207 -31.04 18.68 0.82
N GLU A 208 -29.78 18.51 0.42
CA GLU A 208 -29.30 18.80 -0.94
C GLU A 208 -29.68 17.69 -1.95
N ASN A 209 -29.86 16.46 -1.48
CA ASN A 209 -30.31 15.33 -2.32
C ASN A 209 -31.77 15.49 -2.78
N LYS A 210 -32.62 16.16 -1.99
CA LYS A 210 -34.00 16.50 -2.38
C LYS A 210 -34.08 17.57 -3.47
N LYS A 211 -33.13 18.51 -3.52
CA LYS A 211 -33.07 19.52 -4.59
C LYS A 211 -32.61 18.92 -5.92
N THR A 212 -31.70 17.95 -5.87
CA THR A 212 -31.14 17.31 -7.07
C THR A 212 -32.12 16.35 -7.74
N SER A 213 -33.08 15.80 -7.00
CA SER A 213 -34.12 14.89 -7.53
C SER A 213 -35.31 15.60 -8.20
N ILE A 214 -35.43 16.93 -8.08
CA ILE A 214 -36.46 17.75 -8.75
C ILE A 214 -35.92 18.39 -10.04
N ALA A 215 -34.60 18.37 -10.27
CA ALA A 215 -33.96 18.97 -11.44
C ALA A 215 -33.72 17.98 -12.61
N ILE A 216 -34.11 16.70 -12.46
CA ILE A 216 -33.97 15.66 -13.49
C ILE A 216 -35.29 14.91 -13.71
N SER A 217 -36.42 15.60 -13.56
CA SER A 217 -37.76 15.13 -13.94
C SER A 217 -38.42 16.09 -14.90
#